data_AF-A0A354FVS2-F1
#
_entry.id   AF-A0A354FVS2-F1
#
_cell.length_a   1.000
_cell.length_b   1.000
_cell.length_c   1.000
_cell.angle_alpha   90.00
_cell.angle_beta   90.00
_cell.angle_gamma   90.00
#
_symmetry.space_group_name_H-M   'P 1'
#
loop_
_entity.id
_entity.type
_entity.pdbx_description
1 polymer ?
#
loop_
_entity_poly.entity_id
_entity_poly.type
_entity_poly.pdbx_seq_one_letter_code
_entity_poly.pdbx_strand_id
1 'polypeptide(L)'
;MIKDRIMDFADVPGTILLRPHGFDSEDGGGDYDFLEVGGDQLGLRIEESLGKPLVKITRTYVHQRYYEWGQIDVLPSLEWNGFRYADAEAVMASAIVGPEGFRRARLGHDGVISWLTSLLWGGFYKEKYDGIITSAAHDDSECFYESLEWALGVGWADEMMAWAQRGEARKSAKHVKSIRMALKWKQFRRSGGDTICSVARHWWCEARHHLKPQLPMLAFVGPDGSGKSSVIAGVADKLSKMGLQQKFLHWRPYGVQGREDLGQPVSNPHADLPRG
;
A
#
# COMPACT_ATOMS: atom_id res chain seq x y z
N MET A 1 -18.22 -13.21 -10.73
CA MET A 1 -18.69 -13.46 -9.34
C MET A 1 -18.06 -12.53 -8.31
N ILE A 2 -16.73 -12.30 -8.28
CA ILE A 2 -16.13 -11.23 -7.43
C ILE A 2 -16.28 -9.86 -8.09
N LYS A 3 -15.93 -9.73 -9.37
CA LYS A 3 -16.09 -8.49 -10.14
C LYS A 3 -17.49 -7.88 -9.97
N ASP A 4 -18.54 -8.69 -10.10
CA ASP A 4 -19.93 -8.24 -9.94
C ASP A 4 -20.20 -7.66 -8.54
N ARG A 5 -19.65 -8.26 -7.48
CA ARG A 5 -19.77 -7.75 -6.10
C ARG A 5 -18.92 -6.51 -5.86
N ILE A 6 -17.80 -6.36 -6.59
CA ILE A 6 -17.01 -5.13 -6.57
C ILE A 6 -17.81 -3.98 -7.20
N MET A 7 -18.56 -4.24 -8.28
CA MET A 7 -19.40 -3.23 -8.94
C MET A 7 -20.46 -2.63 -8.00
N ASP A 8 -20.93 -3.37 -7.00
CA ASP A 8 -21.85 -2.86 -5.97
C ASP A 8 -21.27 -1.66 -5.18
N PHE A 9 -19.95 -1.44 -5.25
CA PHE A 9 -19.27 -0.34 -4.57
C PHE A 9 -19.21 0.94 -5.39
N ALA A 10 -19.50 0.88 -6.71
CA ALA A 10 -19.49 2.05 -7.58
C ALA A 10 -20.51 3.12 -7.14
N ASP A 11 -21.60 2.69 -6.53
CA ASP A 11 -22.69 3.56 -6.07
C ASP A 11 -22.45 4.17 -4.68
N VAL A 12 -21.36 3.80 -3.99
CA VAL A 12 -21.07 4.38 -2.67
C VAL A 12 -20.63 5.83 -2.83
N PRO A 13 -21.36 6.81 -2.25
CA PRO A 13 -21.05 8.22 -2.42
C PRO A 13 -19.62 8.56 -2.00
N GLY A 14 -18.92 9.31 -2.85
CA GLY A 14 -17.55 9.74 -2.56
C GLY A 14 -16.48 8.65 -2.67
N THR A 15 -16.82 7.47 -3.20
CA THR A 15 -15.84 6.43 -3.49
C THR A 15 -15.20 6.65 -4.87
N ILE A 16 -13.89 6.45 -4.95
CA ILE A 16 -13.12 6.40 -6.20
C ILE A 16 -12.34 5.10 -6.24
N LEU A 17 -12.36 4.40 -7.36
CA LEU A 17 -11.46 3.29 -7.63
C LEU A 17 -10.11 3.83 -8.13
N LEU A 18 -9.06 3.69 -7.32
CA LEU A 18 -7.69 4.07 -7.67
C LEU A 18 -6.99 2.94 -8.43
N ARG A 19 -7.13 1.70 -7.96
CA ARG A 19 -6.53 0.51 -8.60
C ARG A 19 -7.46 -0.69 -8.49
N PRO A 20 -7.46 -1.59 -9.49
CA PRO A 20 -6.61 -1.57 -10.68
C PRO A 20 -7.04 -0.50 -11.70
N HIS A 21 -6.12 -0.10 -12.58
CA HIS A 21 -6.36 0.88 -13.66
C HIS A 21 -7.24 0.32 -14.79
N GLY A 22 -7.41 -1.00 -14.86
CA GLY A 22 -8.32 -1.71 -15.74
C GLY A 22 -8.76 -3.03 -15.11
N PHE A 23 -9.80 -3.66 -15.65
CA PHE A 23 -10.25 -4.99 -15.24
C PHE A 23 -9.90 -5.97 -16.37
N ASP A 24 -8.94 -6.85 -16.15
CA ASP A 24 -8.68 -7.92 -17.12
C ASP A 24 -9.76 -9.01 -16.97
N SER A 25 -10.14 -9.62 -18.09
CA SER A 25 -11.30 -10.51 -18.18
C SER A 25 -11.15 -11.85 -17.44
N GLU A 26 -9.97 -12.14 -16.87
CA GLU A 26 -9.66 -13.40 -16.19
C GLU A 26 -9.51 -13.29 -14.65
N ASP A 27 -9.76 -12.11 -14.06
CA ASP A 27 -9.47 -11.87 -12.64
C ASP A 27 -10.46 -12.59 -11.70
N GLY A 28 -10.06 -13.79 -11.27
CA GLY A 28 -10.66 -14.54 -10.16
C GLY A 28 -10.27 -14.02 -8.76
N GLY A 29 -9.49 -12.93 -8.70
CA GLY A 29 -8.91 -12.36 -7.49
C GLY A 29 -8.01 -11.15 -7.81
N GLY A 30 -7.72 -10.29 -6.84
CA GLY A 30 -6.86 -9.11 -7.07
C GLY A 30 -6.81 -8.10 -5.91
N ASP A 31 -5.95 -7.11 -6.07
CA ASP A 31 -5.76 -5.98 -5.14
C ASP A 31 -6.55 -4.77 -5.64
N TYR A 32 -7.52 -4.33 -4.82
CA TYR A 32 -8.36 -3.19 -5.12
C TYR A 32 -8.08 -2.06 -4.14
N ASP A 33 -7.71 -0.90 -4.68
CA ASP A 33 -7.48 0.29 -3.89
C ASP A 33 -8.55 1.32 -4.17
N PHE A 34 -9.30 1.68 -3.14
CA PHE A 34 -10.32 2.71 -3.19
C PHE A 34 -9.90 3.93 -2.38
N LEU A 35 -10.30 5.11 -2.82
CA LEU A 35 -10.27 6.33 -2.02
C LEU A 35 -11.68 6.65 -1.56
N GLU A 36 -11.86 6.82 -0.25
CA GLU A 36 -13.07 7.36 0.37
C GLU A 36 -12.61 8.13 1.60
N VAL A 37 -12.91 9.43 1.70
CA VAL A 37 -12.53 10.22 2.89
C VAL A 37 -13.14 9.61 4.15
N GLY A 38 -12.29 9.28 5.11
CA GLY A 38 -12.68 8.59 6.36
C GLY A 38 -12.75 7.06 6.24
N GLY A 39 -13.12 6.52 5.08
CA GLY A 39 -13.01 5.08 4.78
C GLY A 39 -14.03 4.16 5.47
N ASP A 40 -15.05 4.74 6.12
CA ASP A 40 -16.02 4.02 6.95
C ASP A 40 -17.23 3.52 6.16
N GLN A 41 -17.83 4.30 5.26
CA GLN A 41 -19.09 3.89 4.61
C GLN A 41 -18.83 2.78 3.58
N LEU A 42 -17.83 2.98 2.72
CA LEU A 42 -17.35 1.93 1.83
C LEU A 42 -16.88 0.72 2.64
N GLY A 43 -16.22 0.97 3.78
CA GLY A 43 -15.77 -0.07 4.68
C GLY A 43 -16.89 -0.97 5.21
N LEU A 44 -18.04 -0.39 5.58
CA LEU A 44 -19.24 -1.12 5.99
C LEU A 44 -19.84 -1.87 4.80
N ARG A 45 -20.01 -1.21 3.66
CA ARG A 45 -20.59 -1.82 2.45
C ARG A 45 -19.78 -3.02 1.96
N ILE A 46 -18.45 -2.96 2.05
CA ILE A 46 -17.56 -4.07 1.73
C ILE A 46 -17.87 -5.29 2.63
N GLU A 47 -17.98 -5.08 3.94
CA GLU A 47 -18.24 -6.18 4.88
C GLU A 47 -19.67 -6.74 4.77
N GLU A 48 -20.64 -5.90 4.44
CA GLU A 48 -22.02 -6.32 4.11
C GLU A 48 -22.08 -7.15 2.83
N SER A 49 -21.42 -6.69 1.76
CA SER A 49 -21.47 -7.36 0.46
C SER A 49 -20.60 -8.60 0.44
N LEU A 50 -19.35 -8.56 0.93
CA LEU A 50 -18.36 -9.63 0.80
C LEU A 50 -18.23 -10.52 2.03
N GLY A 51 -18.82 -10.12 3.15
CA GLY A 51 -18.66 -10.77 4.44
C GLY A 51 -17.42 -10.30 5.19
N LYS A 52 -17.21 -10.91 6.37
CA LYS A 52 -16.10 -10.57 7.27
C LYS A 52 -14.74 -10.95 6.64
N PRO A 53 -13.76 -10.02 6.58
CA PRO A 53 -12.42 -10.34 6.09
C PRO A 53 -11.69 -11.29 7.05
N LEU A 54 -10.72 -12.03 6.51
CA LEU A 54 -9.85 -12.91 7.29
C LEU A 54 -8.95 -12.09 8.23
N VAL A 55 -8.43 -10.99 7.71
CA VAL A 55 -7.61 -10.02 8.45
C VAL A 55 -8.07 -8.62 8.06
N LYS A 56 -8.26 -7.76 9.07
CA LYS A 56 -8.55 -6.33 8.89
C LYS A 56 -7.48 -5.52 9.60
N ILE A 57 -6.84 -4.61 8.88
CA ILE A 57 -5.84 -3.70 9.43
C ILE A 57 -6.23 -2.26 9.18
N THR A 58 -6.46 -1.50 10.24
CA THR A 58 -6.92 -0.11 10.15
C THR A 58 -5.82 0.85 10.59
N ARG A 59 -5.34 1.67 9.66
CA ARG A 59 -4.38 2.76 9.89
C ARG A 59 -4.98 4.10 9.47
N THR A 60 -4.31 5.19 9.80
CA THR A 60 -4.78 6.55 9.44
C THR A 60 -4.84 6.81 7.94
N TYR A 61 -4.12 6.01 7.14
CA TYR A 61 -3.95 6.19 5.70
C TYR A 61 -4.45 5.00 4.87
N VAL A 62 -4.77 3.87 5.51
CA VAL A 62 -5.28 2.69 4.81
C VAL A 62 -6.06 1.76 5.75
N HIS A 63 -7.22 1.31 5.29
CA HIS A 63 -8.04 0.26 5.89
C HIS A 63 -7.95 -0.97 5.00
N GLN A 64 -7.04 -1.90 5.35
CA GLN A 64 -6.76 -3.10 4.57
C GLN A 64 -7.69 -4.24 5.00
N ARG A 65 -8.25 -4.95 4.02
CA ARG A 65 -9.10 -6.13 4.22
C ARG A 65 -8.62 -7.27 3.33
N TYR A 66 -8.21 -8.36 3.96
CA TYR A 66 -7.72 -9.55 3.26
C TYR A 66 -8.81 -10.62 3.20
N TYR A 67 -9.05 -11.13 2.00
CA TYR A 67 -9.97 -12.21 1.68
C TYR A 67 -9.22 -13.39 1.06
N GLU A 68 -9.87 -14.55 0.93
CA GLU A 68 -9.23 -15.72 0.30
C GLU A 68 -8.84 -15.49 -1.16
N TRP A 69 -9.54 -14.57 -1.84
CA TRP A 69 -9.36 -14.27 -3.24
C TRP A 69 -8.51 -13.02 -3.50
N GLY A 70 -8.16 -12.21 -2.49
CA GLY A 70 -7.43 -10.97 -2.70
C GLY A 70 -7.56 -9.95 -1.57
N GLN A 71 -7.29 -8.69 -1.88
CA GLN A 71 -7.21 -7.60 -0.92
C GLN A 71 -8.04 -6.41 -1.38
N ILE A 72 -8.72 -5.77 -0.44
CA ILE A 72 -9.33 -4.45 -0.63
C ILE A 72 -8.74 -3.47 0.37
N ASP A 73 -8.10 -2.44 -0.16
CA ASP A 73 -7.60 -1.30 0.60
C ASP A 73 -8.52 -0.11 0.37
N VAL A 74 -9.05 0.44 1.47
CA VAL A 74 -9.73 1.74 1.45
C VAL A 74 -8.79 2.76 2.05
N LEU A 75 -8.40 3.76 1.27
CA LEU A 75 -7.55 4.86 1.70
C LEU A 75 -8.45 5.96 2.29
N PRO A 76 -8.52 6.13 3.62
CA PRO A 76 -9.26 7.22 4.27
C PRO A 76 -8.66 8.61 3.99
N SER A 77 -7.38 8.65 3.61
CA SER A 77 -6.63 9.86 3.27
C SER A 77 -5.44 9.52 2.36
N LEU A 78 -4.99 10.50 1.58
CA LEU A 78 -3.80 10.39 0.73
C LEU A 78 -2.60 10.98 1.47
N GLU A 79 -2.07 10.23 2.43
CA GLU A 79 -0.98 10.68 3.30
C GLU A 79 0.21 9.70 3.41
N TRP A 80 1.33 10.23 3.87
CA TRP A 80 2.55 9.52 4.24
C TRP A 80 3.04 10.03 5.60
N ASN A 81 3.08 9.17 6.61
CA ASN A 81 3.47 9.52 7.98
C ASN A 81 2.69 10.70 8.60
N GLY A 82 1.38 10.81 8.29
CA GLY A 82 0.53 11.94 8.65
C GLY A 82 0.70 13.18 7.77
N PHE A 83 1.58 13.13 6.76
CA PHE A 83 1.76 14.21 5.79
C PHE A 83 0.96 13.95 4.50
N ARG A 84 -0.01 14.81 4.18
CA ARG A 84 -0.88 14.67 3.00
C ARG A 84 -0.14 15.04 1.73
N TYR A 85 -0.03 14.08 0.81
CA TYR A 85 0.66 14.26 -0.48
C TYR A 85 -0.30 14.46 -1.66
N ALA A 86 -1.60 14.28 -1.46
CA ALA A 86 -2.63 14.69 -2.41
C ALA A 86 -3.89 15.16 -1.66
N ASP A 87 -4.69 15.98 -2.32
CA ASP A 87 -5.94 16.52 -1.79
C ASP A 87 -7.10 15.58 -2.12
N ALA A 88 -7.47 14.71 -1.18
CA ALA A 88 -8.53 13.72 -1.41
C ALA A 88 -9.86 14.35 -1.85
N GLU A 89 -10.20 15.53 -1.30
CA GLU A 89 -11.45 16.21 -1.66
C GLU A 89 -11.38 16.75 -3.09
N ALA A 90 -10.26 17.34 -3.51
CA ALA A 90 -10.09 17.78 -4.90
C ALA A 90 -10.10 16.61 -5.88
N VAL A 91 -9.45 15.49 -5.53
CA VAL A 91 -9.45 14.25 -6.33
C VAL A 91 -10.87 13.71 -6.48
N MET A 92 -11.67 13.73 -5.41
CA MET A 92 -13.08 13.33 -5.44
C MET A 92 -13.99 14.30 -6.19
N ALA A 93 -13.72 15.60 -6.13
CA ALA A 93 -14.52 16.60 -6.83
C ALA A 93 -14.32 16.54 -8.34
N SER A 94 -13.10 16.23 -8.80
CA SER A 94 -12.75 16.15 -10.23
C SER A 94 -12.85 14.73 -10.82
N ALA A 95 -13.30 13.75 -10.03
CA ALA A 95 -13.36 12.36 -10.45
C ALA A 95 -14.34 12.14 -11.62
N ILE A 96 -13.93 11.33 -12.59
CA ILE A 96 -14.66 11.03 -13.83
C ILE A 96 -15.21 9.61 -13.74
N VAL A 97 -16.42 9.38 -14.25
CA VAL A 97 -16.98 8.02 -14.35
C VAL A 97 -16.30 7.29 -15.50
N GLY A 98 -15.59 6.20 -15.18
CA GLY A 98 -14.98 5.31 -16.15
C GLY A 98 -16.03 4.49 -16.92
N PRO A 99 -15.65 3.85 -18.04
CA PRO A 99 -16.56 3.06 -18.87
C PRO A 99 -17.25 1.91 -18.12
N GLU A 100 -16.62 1.41 -17.05
CA GLU A 100 -17.15 0.38 -16.18
C GLU A 100 -18.06 0.91 -15.06
N GLY A 101 -18.33 2.21 -14.99
CA GLY A 101 -19.25 2.80 -14.02
C GLY A 101 -18.60 3.24 -12.69
N PHE A 102 -17.34 2.90 -12.43
CA PHE A 102 -16.63 3.45 -11.28
C PHE A 102 -16.25 4.90 -11.49
N ARG A 103 -16.31 5.71 -10.43
CA ARG A 103 -15.60 6.98 -10.39
C ARG A 103 -14.10 6.70 -10.30
N ARG A 104 -13.32 7.36 -11.14
CA ARG A 104 -11.86 7.31 -11.19
C ARG A 104 -11.27 8.69 -10.99
N ALA A 105 -10.08 8.73 -10.41
CA ALA A 105 -9.32 9.96 -10.32
C ALA A 105 -9.05 10.49 -11.74
N ARG A 106 -9.11 11.81 -11.92
CA ARG A 106 -8.63 12.46 -13.14
C ARG A 106 -7.16 12.06 -13.38
N LEU A 107 -6.73 11.98 -14.64
CA LEU A 107 -5.43 11.44 -15.02
C LEU A 107 -4.26 12.13 -14.30
N GLY A 108 -4.29 13.46 -14.16
CA GLY A 108 -3.30 14.23 -13.43
C GLY A 108 -3.19 13.82 -11.95
N HIS A 109 -4.32 13.63 -11.27
CA HIS A 109 -4.32 13.14 -9.89
C HIS A 109 -3.79 11.71 -9.78
N ASP A 110 -4.21 10.81 -10.67
CA ASP A 110 -3.79 9.41 -10.66
C ASP A 110 -2.28 9.27 -10.92
N GLY A 111 -1.74 10.06 -11.86
CA GLY A 111 -0.31 10.16 -12.09
C GLY A 111 0.47 10.55 -10.82
N VAL A 112 0.02 11.58 -10.10
CA VAL A 112 0.65 12.01 -8.84
C VAL A 112 0.54 10.95 -7.75
N ILE A 113 -0.65 10.35 -7.56
CA ILE A 113 -0.87 9.32 -6.54
C ILE A 113 0.01 8.10 -6.82
N SER A 114 0.05 7.63 -8.07
CA SER A 114 0.85 6.50 -8.51
C SER A 114 2.35 6.74 -8.32
N TRP A 115 2.82 7.95 -8.67
CA TRP A 115 4.22 8.32 -8.52
C TRP A 115 4.64 8.47 -7.06
N LEU A 116 3.93 9.29 -6.29
CA LEU A 116 4.31 9.64 -4.93
C LEU A 116 4.14 8.48 -3.95
N THR A 117 3.13 7.62 -4.10
CA THR A 117 2.91 6.49 -3.18
C THR A 117 4.17 5.62 -3.04
N SER A 118 4.80 5.26 -4.16
CA SER A 118 5.98 4.38 -4.16
C SER A 118 7.23 5.09 -3.63
N LEU A 119 7.41 6.37 -3.99
CA LEU A 119 8.54 7.17 -3.50
C LEU A 119 8.46 7.44 -2.00
N LEU A 120 7.26 7.78 -1.50
CA LEU A 120 7.06 8.17 -0.12
C LEU A 120 7.13 6.97 0.81
N TRP A 121 6.41 5.88 0.53
CA TRP A 121 6.41 4.69 1.37
C TRP A 121 7.64 3.81 1.15
N GLY A 122 7.94 3.48 -0.10
CA GLY A 122 9.01 2.55 -0.46
C GLY A 122 10.38 3.20 -0.61
N GLY A 123 10.45 4.48 -0.96
CA GLY A 123 11.71 5.12 -1.32
C GLY A 123 12.27 4.65 -2.67
N PHE A 124 11.41 4.12 -3.54
CA PHE A 124 11.80 3.64 -4.86
C PHE A 124 10.77 4.04 -5.92
N TYR A 125 11.19 3.97 -7.18
CA TYR A 125 10.34 4.22 -8.35
C TYR A 125 9.77 2.90 -8.89
N LYS A 126 8.49 2.89 -9.29
CA LYS A 126 7.83 1.72 -9.89
C LYS A 126 7.62 1.93 -11.39
N GLU A 127 8.37 1.19 -12.20
CA GLU A 127 8.38 1.30 -13.67
C GLU A 127 7.02 1.00 -14.32
N LYS A 128 6.18 0.20 -13.65
CA LYS A 128 4.80 -0.05 -14.13
C LYS A 128 3.93 1.21 -14.23
N TYR A 129 4.34 2.31 -13.60
CA TYR A 129 3.64 3.60 -13.65
C TYR A 129 4.22 4.57 -14.68
N ASP A 130 5.23 4.19 -15.48
CA ASP A 130 5.82 5.05 -16.52
C ASP A 130 4.73 5.59 -17.46
N GLY A 131 3.84 4.71 -17.91
CA GLY A 131 2.74 5.06 -18.82
C GLY A 131 1.79 6.09 -18.24
N ILE A 132 1.29 5.88 -17.03
CA ILE A 132 0.32 6.80 -16.42
C ILE A 132 0.96 8.15 -16.04
N ILE A 133 2.21 8.15 -15.56
CA ILE A 133 2.94 9.38 -15.22
C ILE A 133 3.20 10.20 -16.48
N THR A 134 3.63 9.55 -17.57
CA THR A 134 3.90 10.23 -18.84
C THR A 134 2.60 10.78 -19.44
N SER A 135 1.53 9.97 -19.45
CA SER A 135 0.22 10.42 -19.97
C SER A 135 -0.34 11.58 -19.14
N ALA A 136 -0.25 11.53 -17.81
CA ALA A 136 -0.66 12.65 -16.95
C ALA A 136 0.10 13.95 -17.25
N ALA A 137 1.40 13.86 -17.57
CA ALA A 137 2.20 15.04 -17.89
C ALA A 137 1.91 15.64 -19.29
N HIS A 138 1.40 14.85 -20.24
CA HIS A 138 1.11 15.32 -21.60
C HIS A 138 -0.37 15.63 -21.82
N ASP A 139 -1.24 14.73 -21.39
CA ASP A 139 -2.68 14.77 -21.70
C ASP A 139 -3.49 15.52 -20.62
N ASP A 140 -2.93 15.64 -19.41
CA ASP A 140 -3.58 16.31 -18.29
C ASP A 140 -2.60 17.17 -17.46
N SER A 141 -1.75 17.88 -18.19
CA SER A 141 -0.57 18.59 -17.67
C SER A 141 -0.88 19.59 -16.56
N GLU A 142 -1.99 20.32 -16.68
CA GLU A 142 -2.42 21.33 -15.71
C GLU A 142 -2.76 20.69 -14.36
N CYS A 143 -3.68 19.72 -14.34
CA CYS A 143 -4.06 19.01 -13.12
C CYS A 143 -2.88 18.27 -12.50
N PHE A 144 -2.02 17.66 -13.33
CA PHE A 144 -0.82 16.98 -12.87
C PHE A 144 0.15 17.95 -12.19
N TYR A 145 0.44 19.08 -12.83
CA TYR A 145 1.32 20.11 -12.27
C TYR A 145 0.76 20.73 -10.99
N GLU A 146 -0.52 21.14 -10.98
CA GLU A 146 -1.17 21.70 -9.80
C GLU A 146 -1.15 20.72 -8.62
N SER A 147 -1.35 19.43 -8.89
CA SER A 147 -1.29 18.38 -7.88
C SER A 147 0.13 18.22 -7.32
N LEU A 148 1.17 18.26 -8.17
CA LEU A 148 2.57 18.24 -7.73
C LEU A 148 2.93 19.49 -6.92
N GLU A 149 2.48 20.67 -7.36
CA GLU A 149 2.75 21.94 -6.68
C GLU A 149 2.07 22.00 -5.31
N TRP A 150 0.82 21.53 -5.25
CA TRP A 150 0.08 21.40 -4.00
C TRP A 150 0.82 20.49 -3.02
N ALA A 151 1.41 19.39 -3.51
CA ALA A 151 2.11 18.41 -2.69
C ALA A 151 3.52 18.87 -2.26
N LEU A 152 4.32 19.39 -3.20
CA LEU A 152 5.78 19.56 -3.04
C LEU A 152 6.25 21.01 -3.22
N GLY A 153 5.40 21.90 -3.75
CA GLY A 153 5.74 23.27 -4.13
C GLY A 153 6.32 23.41 -5.53
N VAL A 154 6.33 24.64 -6.03
CA VAL A 154 6.68 25.01 -7.42
C VAL A 154 7.98 24.39 -7.90
N GLY A 155 9.10 24.54 -7.16
CA GLY A 155 10.39 24.04 -7.63
C GLY A 155 10.44 22.52 -7.86
N TRP A 156 9.79 21.73 -7.00
CA TRP A 156 9.70 20.28 -7.22
C TRP A 156 8.66 19.91 -8.27
N ALA A 157 7.59 20.69 -8.40
CA ALA A 157 6.60 20.50 -9.45
C ALA A 157 7.22 20.72 -10.83
N ASP A 158 7.98 21.81 -11.02
CA ASP A 158 8.72 22.10 -12.25
C ASP A 158 9.67 20.95 -12.62
N GLU A 159 10.50 20.52 -11.67
CA GLU A 159 11.51 19.48 -11.90
C GLU A 159 10.86 18.12 -12.22
N MET A 160 9.85 17.72 -11.45
CA MET A 160 9.14 16.46 -11.66
C MET A 160 8.30 16.47 -12.93
N MET A 161 7.64 17.58 -13.26
CA MET A 161 6.92 17.75 -14.52
C MET A 161 7.86 17.60 -15.71
N ALA A 162 9.02 18.25 -15.66
CA ALA A 162 10.03 18.15 -16.71
C ALA A 162 10.58 16.72 -16.87
N TRP A 163 10.73 15.95 -15.78
CA TRP A 163 11.08 14.53 -15.86
C TRP A 163 9.97 13.69 -16.48
N ALA A 164 8.72 13.89 -16.07
CA ALA A 164 7.58 13.14 -16.58
C ALA A 164 7.38 13.36 -18.09
N GLN A 165 7.45 14.61 -18.55
CA GLN A 165 7.34 14.95 -19.98
C GLN A 165 8.43 14.29 -20.84
N ARG A 166 9.63 14.10 -20.29
CA ARG A 166 10.76 13.43 -20.97
C ARG A 166 10.77 11.91 -20.79
N GLY A 167 9.82 11.33 -20.06
CA GLY A 167 9.83 9.88 -19.71
C GLY A 167 10.97 9.51 -18.75
N GLU A 168 11.50 10.46 -18.00
CA GLU A 168 12.64 10.29 -17.09
C GLU A 168 12.23 10.25 -15.62
N ALA A 169 10.96 9.98 -15.31
CA ALA A 169 10.41 10.00 -13.95
C ALA A 169 11.17 9.11 -12.96
N ARG A 170 11.88 8.07 -13.43
CA ARG A 170 12.81 7.25 -12.63
C ARG A 170 13.89 8.06 -11.90
N LYS A 171 14.29 9.24 -12.40
CA LYS A 171 15.26 10.14 -11.75
C LYS A 171 14.85 10.48 -10.31
N SER A 172 13.55 10.60 -10.05
CA SER A 172 12.99 10.89 -8.72
C SER A 172 13.47 9.95 -7.60
N ALA A 173 13.81 8.69 -7.91
CA ALA A 173 14.33 7.73 -6.94
C ALA A 173 15.63 8.21 -6.26
N LYS A 174 16.45 9.00 -6.97
CA LYS A 174 17.69 9.58 -6.42
C LYS A 174 17.42 10.75 -5.47
N HIS A 175 16.21 11.31 -5.49
CA HIS A 175 15.83 12.53 -4.78
C HIS A 175 14.79 12.29 -3.67
N VAL A 176 14.51 11.04 -3.31
CA VAL A 176 13.50 10.65 -2.32
C VAL A 176 13.59 11.45 -1.02
N LYS A 177 14.80 11.63 -0.47
CA LYS A 177 14.99 12.39 0.78
C LYS A 177 14.54 13.84 0.62
N SER A 178 14.89 14.48 -0.48
CA SER A 178 14.56 15.88 -0.77
C SER A 178 13.07 16.05 -1.07
N ILE A 179 12.46 15.12 -1.82
CA ILE A 179 11.02 15.09 -2.10
C ILE A 179 10.22 14.95 -0.80
N ARG A 180 10.59 13.99 0.06
CA ARG A 180 9.97 13.82 1.38
C ARG A 180 10.10 15.07 2.25
N MET A 181 11.23 15.76 2.19
CA MET A 181 11.44 17.00 2.93
C MET A 181 10.57 18.14 2.38
N ALA A 182 10.46 18.24 1.06
CA ALA A 182 9.60 19.23 0.39
C ALA A 182 8.13 19.06 0.78
N LEU A 183 7.63 17.82 0.77
CA LEU A 183 6.28 17.49 1.24
C LEU A 183 6.02 18.01 2.66
N LYS A 184 6.95 17.69 3.59
CA LYS A 184 6.84 18.15 4.98
C LYS A 184 6.78 19.67 5.06
N TRP A 185 7.71 20.36 4.41
CA TRP A 185 7.76 21.82 4.41
C TRP A 185 6.51 22.46 3.82
N LYS A 186 6.04 21.95 2.68
CA LYS A 186 4.84 22.45 2.01
C LYS A 186 3.62 22.33 2.92
N GLN A 187 3.45 21.18 3.57
CA GLN A 187 2.32 20.98 4.46
C GLN A 187 2.41 21.79 5.75
N PHE A 188 3.59 21.89 6.37
CA PHE A 188 3.77 22.76 7.55
C PHE A 188 3.42 24.21 7.23
N ARG A 189 3.78 24.70 6.04
CA ARG A 189 3.41 26.05 5.58
C ARG A 189 1.92 26.19 5.28
N ARG A 190 1.28 25.17 4.71
CA ARG A 190 -0.13 25.23 4.32
C ARG A 190 -1.09 25.08 5.50
N SER A 191 -0.81 24.13 6.40
CA SER A 191 -1.79 23.67 7.40
C SER A 191 -1.35 23.94 8.83
N GLY A 192 -0.15 24.49 9.06
CA GLY A 192 0.31 24.91 10.39
C GLY A 192 0.17 23.80 11.44
N GLY A 193 -0.52 24.13 12.55
CA GLY A 193 -0.73 23.24 13.71
C GLY A 193 -1.47 21.94 13.40
N ASP A 194 -2.36 21.92 12.41
CA ASP A 194 -3.11 20.71 12.03
C ASP A 194 -2.19 19.59 11.52
N THR A 195 -1.04 19.96 10.94
CA THR A 195 0.01 19.03 10.54
C THR A 195 0.57 18.29 11.75
N ILE A 196 0.80 18.99 12.86
CA ILE A 196 1.34 18.42 14.09
C ILE A 196 0.35 17.39 14.65
N CYS A 197 -0.93 17.74 14.72
CA CYS A 197 -1.97 16.83 15.18
C CYS A 197 -2.09 15.59 14.29
N SER A 198 -1.97 15.74 12.96
CA SER A 198 -2.05 14.63 12.01
C SER A 198 -0.86 13.68 12.13
N VAL A 199 0.35 14.22 12.25
CA VAL A 199 1.58 13.45 12.49
C VAL A 199 1.51 12.73 13.84
N ALA A 200 1.06 13.40 14.91
CA ALA A 200 0.91 12.78 16.22
C ALA A 200 -0.12 11.64 16.18
N ARG A 201 -1.26 11.83 15.53
CA ARG A 201 -2.30 10.80 15.33
C ARG A 201 -1.73 9.59 14.59
N HIS A 202 -0.97 9.82 13.52
CA HIS A 202 -0.33 8.77 12.75
C HIS A 202 0.59 7.92 13.63
N TRP A 203 1.56 8.53 14.31
CA TRP A 203 2.51 7.80 15.15
C TRP A 203 1.87 7.14 16.36
N TRP A 204 0.80 7.72 16.91
CA TRP A 204 0.01 7.07 17.96
C TRP A 204 -0.68 5.80 17.44
N CYS A 205 -1.24 5.84 16.22
CA CYS A 205 -1.82 4.67 15.57
C CYS A 205 -0.77 3.58 15.33
N GLU A 206 0.39 3.94 14.77
CA GLU A 206 1.48 2.98 14.54
C GLU A 206 2.03 2.40 15.84
N ALA A 207 2.22 3.21 16.89
CA ALA A 207 2.64 2.73 18.20
C ALA A 207 1.62 1.73 18.78
N ARG A 208 0.32 1.98 18.62
CA ARG A 208 -0.73 1.04 19.03
C ARG A 208 -0.65 -0.28 18.26
N HIS A 209 -0.35 -0.26 16.97
CA HIS A 209 -0.14 -1.47 16.16
C HIS A 209 1.10 -2.25 16.60
N HIS A 210 2.17 -1.57 16.99
CA HIS A 210 3.34 -2.23 17.56
C HIS A 210 3.06 -2.89 18.91
N LEU A 211 2.21 -2.27 19.75
CA LEU A 211 1.84 -2.82 21.05
C LEU A 211 0.78 -3.93 20.96
N LYS A 212 -0.04 -3.92 19.91
CA LYS A 212 -1.10 -4.92 19.66
C LYS A 212 -1.06 -5.31 18.18
N PRO A 213 -0.08 -6.14 17.76
CA PRO A 213 0.05 -6.54 16.37
C PRO A 213 -1.22 -7.25 15.90
N GLN A 214 -1.76 -6.79 14.78
CA GLN A 214 -3.02 -7.31 14.21
C GLN A 214 -2.80 -8.54 13.31
N LEU A 215 -1.55 -8.81 12.93
CA LEU A 215 -1.19 -10.02 12.19
C LEU A 215 -0.86 -11.15 13.16
N PRO A 216 -1.47 -12.34 13.01
CA PRO A 216 -1.21 -13.46 13.89
C PRO A 216 0.21 -14.00 13.69
N MET A 217 0.89 -14.30 14.80
CA MET A 217 2.13 -15.09 14.76
C MET A 217 1.76 -16.57 14.80
N LEU A 218 2.08 -17.30 13.73
CA LEU A 218 1.82 -18.73 13.64
C LEU A 218 3.06 -19.51 14.09
N ALA A 219 2.93 -20.27 15.18
CA ALA A 219 3.97 -21.18 15.65
C ALA A 219 3.62 -22.61 15.24
N PHE A 220 4.47 -23.24 14.43
CA PHE A 220 4.33 -24.64 14.03
C PHE A 220 5.19 -25.51 14.94
N VAL A 221 4.55 -26.32 15.79
CA VAL A 221 5.22 -27.23 16.73
C VAL A 221 4.84 -28.67 16.42
N GLY A 222 5.82 -29.57 16.41
CA GLY A 222 5.60 -30.99 16.20
C GLY A 222 6.91 -31.77 16.11
N PRO A 223 6.85 -33.11 16.23
CA PRO A 223 8.04 -33.96 16.14
C PRO A 223 8.64 -33.93 14.74
N ASP A 224 9.93 -34.26 14.61
CA ASP A 224 10.59 -34.32 13.31
C ASP A 224 9.99 -35.44 12.45
N GLY A 225 9.81 -35.15 11.16
CA GLY A 225 9.09 -36.04 10.24
C GLY A 225 7.56 -35.91 10.24
N SER A 226 6.94 -35.08 11.11
CA SER A 226 5.47 -34.92 11.16
C SER A 226 4.86 -34.10 10.00
N GLY A 227 5.63 -33.81 8.94
CA GLY A 227 5.16 -33.03 7.79
C GLY A 227 5.02 -31.52 8.01
N LYS A 228 5.59 -30.95 9.09
CA LYS A 228 5.51 -29.50 9.41
C LYS A 228 5.92 -28.63 8.22
N SER A 229 7.01 -28.97 7.55
CA SER A 229 7.52 -28.21 6.40
C SER A 229 6.53 -28.18 5.24
N SER A 230 5.78 -29.27 5.01
CA SER A 230 4.75 -29.33 3.97
C SER A 230 3.54 -28.46 4.32
N VAL A 231 3.13 -28.45 5.59
CA VAL A 231 2.05 -27.56 6.07
C VAL A 231 2.49 -26.10 5.98
N ILE A 232 3.72 -25.78 6.39
CA ILE A 232 4.29 -24.43 6.29
C ILE A 232 4.30 -23.97 4.83
N ALA A 233 4.72 -24.82 3.90
CA ALA A 233 4.72 -24.50 2.47
C ALA A 233 3.30 -24.25 1.93
N GLY A 234 2.32 -25.07 2.31
CA GLY A 234 0.93 -24.88 1.89
C GLY A 234 0.30 -23.61 2.47
N VAL A 235 0.56 -23.32 3.75
CA VAL A 235 0.14 -22.06 4.38
C VAL A 235 0.83 -20.88 3.71
N ALA A 236 2.11 -21.01 3.38
CA ALA A 236 2.87 -19.96 2.73
C ALA A 236 2.37 -19.64 1.32
N ASP A 237 2.04 -20.66 0.53
CA ASP A 237 1.42 -20.50 -0.78
C ASP A 237 0.06 -19.80 -0.68
N LYS A 238 -0.80 -20.22 0.27
CA LYS A 238 -2.11 -19.58 0.49
C LYS A 238 -1.97 -18.12 0.90
N LEU A 239 -1.08 -17.81 1.84
CA LEU A 239 -0.82 -16.43 2.28
C LEU A 239 -0.20 -15.57 1.17
N SER A 240 0.68 -16.15 0.34
CA SER A 240 1.26 -15.43 -0.82
C SER A 240 0.19 -15.09 -1.85
N LYS A 241 -0.75 -16.00 -2.12
CA LYS A 241 -1.90 -15.75 -3.01
C LYS A 241 -2.81 -14.64 -2.49
N MET A 242 -2.84 -14.42 -1.18
CA MET A 242 -3.57 -13.34 -0.53
C MET A 242 -2.77 -12.02 -0.47
N GLY A 243 -1.57 -11.96 -1.04
CA GLY A 243 -0.71 -10.76 -1.01
C GLY A 243 0.02 -10.53 0.33
N LEU A 244 -0.06 -11.47 1.29
CA LEU A 244 0.56 -11.31 2.61
C LEU A 244 2.04 -11.71 2.59
N GLN A 245 2.92 -10.74 2.86
CA GLN A 245 4.35 -11.00 3.07
C GLN A 245 4.59 -11.74 4.37
N GLN A 246 5.42 -12.78 4.32
CA GLN A 246 5.70 -13.66 5.45
C GLN A 246 7.16 -13.53 5.88
N LYS A 247 7.38 -13.53 7.20
CA LYS A 247 8.73 -13.64 7.77
C LYS A 247 8.85 -14.99 8.49
N PHE A 248 9.72 -15.85 7.98
CA PHE A 248 10.04 -17.11 8.64
C PHE A 248 11.07 -16.88 9.74
N LEU A 249 10.75 -17.33 10.95
CA LEU A 249 11.64 -17.31 12.09
C LEU A 249 11.83 -18.75 12.58
N HIS A 250 13.06 -19.25 12.54
CA HIS A 250 13.40 -20.51 13.16
C HIS A 250 13.75 -20.27 14.62
N TRP A 251 12.85 -20.64 15.53
CA TRP A 251 13.11 -20.55 16.96
C TRP A 251 14.16 -21.59 17.37
N ARG A 252 15.29 -21.13 17.92
CA ARG A 252 16.27 -22.00 18.60
C ARG A 252 16.46 -21.50 20.04
N PRO A 253 16.73 -22.37 21.03
CA PRO A 253 16.82 -22.00 22.45
C PRO A 253 17.93 -21.00 22.82
N TYR A 254 18.79 -20.60 21.87
CA TYR A 254 19.92 -19.71 22.09
C TYR A 254 19.61 -18.30 21.56
N GLY A 255 18.67 -17.60 22.21
CA GLY A 255 18.45 -16.16 22.04
C GLY A 255 17.87 -15.70 20.68
N VAL A 256 17.49 -14.41 20.65
CA VAL A 256 16.76 -13.74 19.55
C VAL A 256 17.65 -13.36 18.36
N GLN A 257 18.94 -13.71 18.37
CA GLN A 257 19.82 -13.54 17.21
C GLN A 257 19.71 -14.75 16.29
N GLY A 258 18.65 -14.75 15.47
CA GLY A 258 18.59 -15.63 14.31
C GLY A 258 19.73 -15.29 13.35
N ARG A 259 20.68 -16.22 13.17
CA ARG A 259 21.57 -16.18 12.01
C ARG A 259 20.72 -16.41 10.77
N GLU A 260 20.45 -15.36 10.04
CA GLU A 260 20.19 -15.46 8.61
C GLU A 260 21.45 -16.10 7.99
N ASP A 261 21.26 -17.09 7.13
CA ASP A 261 22.28 -18.01 6.60
C ASP A 261 22.75 -19.14 7.52
N LEU A 262 22.23 -20.34 7.25
CA LEU A 262 22.99 -21.47 6.68
C LEU A 262 22.02 -22.65 6.48
N GLY A 263 21.56 -22.81 5.24
CA GLY A 263 20.69 -23.90 4.79
C GLY A 263 21.40 -25.25 4.70
N GLN A 264 21.96 -25.75 5.80
CA GLN A 264 22.36 -27.16 5.89
C GLN A 264 21.57 -27.87 6.99
N PRO A 265 20.73 -28.86 6.64
CA PRO A 265 20.16 -29.77 7.61
C PRO A 265 21.31 -30.54 8.28
N VAL A 266 21.33 -30.55 9.61
CA VAL A 266 22.23 -31.41 10.38
C VAL A 266 21.77 -32.85 10.16
N SER A 267 22.46 -33.57 9.28
CA SER A 267 22.07 -34.93 8.85
C SER A 267 22.49 -36.03 9.84
N ASN A 268 23.23 -35.72 10.91
CA ASN A 268 23.66 -36.72 11.89
C ASN A 268 23.99 -36.12 13.28
N PRO A 269 23.05 -36.12 14.24
CA PRO A 269 23.27 -35.53 15.58
C PRO A 269 24.23 -36.34 16.48
N HIS A 270 24.73 -37.50 16.02
CA HIS A 270 25.64 -38.37 16.76
C HIS A 270 27.05 -38.46 16.14
N ALA A 271 27.38 -37.62 15.16
CA ALA A 271 28.68 -37.64 14.51
C ALA A 271 29.79 -36.87 15.27
N ASP A 272 29.43 -36.10 16.29
CA ASP A 272 30.40 -35.37 17.10
C ASP A 272 31.02 -36.29 18.16
N LEU A 273 32.35 -36.39 18.15
CA LEU A 273 33.12 -37.08 19.18
C LEU A 273 32.85 -36.45 20.56
N PRO A 274 32.75 -37.26 21.63
CA PRO A 274 32.55 -36.75 22.98
C PRO A 274 33.70 -35.81 23.34
N ARG A 275 33.36 -34.56 23.66
CA ARG A 275 34.32 -33.59 24.19
C ARG A 275 34.58 -33.93 25.65
N GLY A 276 35.75 -34.49 25.91
CA GLY A 276 36.39 -34.45 27.23
C GLY A 276 36.94 -33.07 27.54
#